data_AF-A0A2V8N8C0-F1
#
_entry.id   AF-A0A2V8N8C0-F1
#
_cell.length_a   1.000
_cell.length_b   1.000
_cell.length_c   1.000
_cell.angle_alpha   90.00
_cell.angle_beta   90.00
_cell.angle_gamma   90.00
#
_symmetry.space_group_name_H-M   'P 1'
#
loop_
_entity.id
_entity.type
_entity.pdbx_description
1 polymer ?
#
loop_
_entity_poly.entity_id
_entity_poly.type
_entity_poly.pdbx_seq_one_letter_code
_entity_poly.pdbx_strand_id
1 'polypeptide(L)'
;MSDDGEIHSQSTGGIVADHPERPTHQLLVGPSLGVEFNTLQARITPLACWRIEDIRFAFDASFPLPPISEEMSELKKLIDKHTLKDPRTEAPCKPSLSIFGHADPTGNDDYNKRLSGRRATAIYGVLTRDTELWEELFADKSGGDDWGTREIQVMLERIGHAPGSVDGVEGEQTRRAIREFQGSRDLEVDGKAGPRTREAMYMAYMESVCVDGEGVPFSVQKRDFLAKGLDPDGKGDYQGCGEFNPVLMFSKEESEKFKKNKTQRDQENAPNRRVMVFLFRAGIHVDPGLWPCPRARQGITDCEKRFWSDATQRRKFQDSRREFKDTEDTFACRFYHRLASHSPCERAGRPAAGEGWIIRVESAEFEPDDAVVLESPSLGYRHSLTAAVATSDGDFLEFNFPPGPEGDYVVSVILSGVSYIAWRGLHLPSDDKGVQPPDIDYAADAEEPNVYSQFEPDGEREVIPRICS
;
A
#
# COMPACT_ATOMS: atom_id res chain seq x y z
N MET A 1 2.12 -21.66 14.80
CA MET A 1 1.69 -20.51 14.00
C MET A 1 2.85 -19.55 13.99
N SER A 2 3.36 -19.16 12.82
CA SER A 2 4.44 -18.17 12.75
C SER A 2 3.94 -16.87 13.37
N ASP A 3 4.76 -16.22 14.18
CA ASP A 3 4.49 -14.86 14.67
C ASP A 3 4.61 -13.82 13.54
N ASP A 4 5.06 -14.26 12.37
CA ASP A 4 5.20 -13.48 11.15
C ASP A 4 3.96 -13.66 10.27
N GLY A 5 3.37 -12.54 9.85
CA GLY A 5 2.27 -12.51 8.88
C GLY A 5 2.69 -12.94 7.48
N GLU A 6 1.73 -13.07 6.56
CA GLU A 6 1.96 -13.59 5.21
C GLU A 6 2.08 -12.45 4.20
N ILE A 7 3.24 -12.32 3.54
CA ILE A 7 3.44 -11.34 2.46
C ILE A 7 2.92 -11.95 1.14
N HIS A 8 1.95 -11.29 0.51
CA HIS A 8 1.36 -11.70 -0.77
C HIS A 8 2.10 -11.12 -1.97
N SER A 9 2.57 -9.88 -1.81
CA SER A 9 3.27 -9.16 -2.87
C SER A 9 4.24 -8.15 -2.25
N GLN A 10 5.41 -8.03 -2.86
CA GLN A 10 6.44 -7.08 -2.48
C GLN A 10 7.18 -6.61 -3.74
N SER A 11 7.18 -5.30 -3.96
CA SER A 11 7.85 -4.63 -5.08
C SER A 11 8.70 -3.48 -4.57
N THR A 12 9.38 -2.77 -5.47
CA THR A 12 10.03 -1.50 -5.14
C THR A 12 9.04 -0.38 -4.83
N GLY A 13 7.76 -0.56 -5.19
CA GLY A 13 6.67 0.40 -5.07
C GLY A 13 5.68 0.13 -3.94
N GLY A 14 5.65 -1.09 -3.38
CA GLY A 14 4.73 -1.42 -2.30
C GLY A 14 4.86 -2.82 -1.72
N ILE A 15 4.11 -3.05 -0.64
CA ILE A 15 4.02 -4.33 0.07
C ILE A 15 2.57 -4.62 0.42
N VAL A 16 2.13 -5.85 0.22
CA VAL A 16 0.78 -6.32 0.55
C VAL A 16 0.89 -7.58 1.37
N ALA A 17 0.26 -7.59 2.55
CA ALA A 17 0.41 -8.70 3.48
C ALA A 17 -0.78 -8.87 4.42
N ASP A 18 -0.99 -10.10 4.88
CA ASP A 18 -1.85 -10.39 6.02
C ASP A 18 -1.08 -10.26 7.32
N HIS A 19 -1.72 -9.71 8.33
CA HIS A 19 -1.20 -9.78 9.69
C HIS A 19 -1.29 -11.22 10.21
N PRO A 20 -0.39 -11.62 11.13
CA PRO A 20 -0.47 -12.94 11.74
C PRO A 20 -1.83 -13.13 12.43
N GLU A 21 -2.38 -14.35 12.34
CA GLU A 21 -3.60 -14.70 13.05
C GLU A 21 -3.40 -14.47 14.55
N ARG A 22 -4.20 -13.59 15.15
CA ARG A 22 -4.15 -13.38 16.59
C ARG A 22 -5.00 -14.43 17.29
N PRO A 23 -4.48 -15.10 18.33
CA PRO A 23 -5.23 -16.13 19.06
C PRO A 23 -6.52 -15.53 19.60
N THR A 24 -7.62 -16.23 19.35
CA THR A 24 -8.94 -15.90 19.92
C THR A 24 -8.79 -15.97 21.43
N HIS A 25 -8.98 -14.84 22.13
CA HIS A 25 -8.90 -14.83 23.58
C HIS A 25 -10.12 -15.58 24.12
N GLN A 26 -9.91 -16.78 24.68
CA GLN A 26 -10.95 -17.45 25.44
C GLN A 26 -11.19 -16.65 26.72
N LEU A 27 -12.42 -16.17 26.89
CA LEU A 27 -12.84 -15.42 28.06
C LEU A 27 -13.73 -16.30 28.91
N LEU A 28 -13.29 -16.57 30.13
CA LEU A 28 -14.12 -17.25 31.12
C LEU A 28 -15.06 -16.21 31.74
N VAL A 29 -16.36 -16.39 31.52
CA VAL A 29 -17.42 -15.56 32.11
C VAL A 29 -18.17 -16.38 33.15
N GLY A 30 -18.50 -15.75 34.28
CA GLY A 30 -19.30 -16.36 35.35
C GLY A 30 -20.65 -15.63 35.51
N PRO A 31 -21.70 -16.31 35.98
CA PRO A 31 -22.98 -15.66 36.25
C PRO A 31 -22.87 -14.66 37.41
N SER A 32 -23.60 -13.54 37.33
CA SER A 32 -23.74 -12.56 38.40
C SER A 32 -25.22 -12.43 38.81
N LEU A 33 -25.49 -12.37 40.12
CA LEU A 33 -26.81 -12.09 40.67
C LEU A 33 -27.04 -10.58 40.94
N GLY A 34 -26.02 -9.75 40.71
CA GLY A 34 -26.08 -8.29 40.84
C GLY A 34 -26.35 -7.58 39.52
N VAL A 35 -26.44 -6.25 39.56
CA VAL A 35 -26.56 -5.38 38.35
C VAL A 35 -25.21 -5.10 37.68
N GLU A 36 -24.13 -5.63 38.25
CA GLU A 36 -22.78 -5.47 37.74
C GLU A 36 -22.60 -6.28 36.44
N PHE A 37 -21.92 -5.69 35.47
CA PHE A 37 -21.62 -6.32 34.19
C PHE A 37 -20.13 -6.18 33.88
N ASN A 38 -19.58 -7.20 33.23
CA ASN A 38 -18.23 -7.12 32.67
C ASN A 38 -18.29 -6.35 31.35
N THR A 39 -17.37 -5.39 31.16
CA THR A 39 -17.20 -4.72 29.88
C THR A 39 -16.01 -5.35 29.15
N LEU A 40 -16.26 -5.91 27.98
CA LEU A 40 -15.24 -6.38 27.06
C LEU A 40 -15.09 -5.37 25.93
N GLN A 41 -13.88 -4.86 25.74
CA GLN A 41 -13.59 -3.96 24.62
C GLN A 41 -12.84 -4.73 23.53
N ALA A 42 -13.49 -4.94 22.39
CA ALA A 42 -12.83 -5.45 21.21
C ALA A 42 -11.74 -4.47 20.77
N ARG A 43 -10.52 -4.97 20.58
CA ARG A 43 -9.40 -4.16 20.10
C ARG A 43 -9.49 -4.04 18.58
N ILE A 44 -9.33 -2.81 18.08
CA ILE A 44 -9.12 -2.56 16.65
C ILE A 44 -7.78 -3.19 16.28
N THR A 45 -7.83 -4.26 15.51
CA THR A 45 -6.67 -5.06 15.10
C THR A 45 -6.70 -5.16 13.58
N PRO A 46 -5.66 -4.69 12.88
CA PRO A 46 -5.55 -4.92 11.45
C PRO A 46 -5.52 -6.42 11.14
N LEU A 47 -6.27 -6.83 10.12
CA LEU A 47 -6.23 -8.16 9.51
C LEU A 47 -5.16 -8.22 8.43
N ALA A 48 -4.94 -7.11 7.74
CA ALA A 48 -4.02 -7.01 6.63
C ALA A 48 -3.52 -5.58 6.49
N CYS A 49 -2.43 -5.43 5.74
CA CYS A 49 -1.81 -4.16 5.43
C CYS A 49 -1.49 -4.06 3.95
N TRP A 50 -1.56 -2.84 3.45
CA TRP A 50 -1.11 -2.44 2.13
C TRP A 50 -0.25 -1.20 2.28
N ARG A 51 0.96 -1.22 1.74
CA ARG A 51 1.93 -0.14 1.79
C ARG A 51 2.27 0.30 0.39
N ILE A 52 2.29 1.61 0.17
CA ILE A 52 2.97 2.21 -0.98
C ILE A 52 4.21 2.93 -0.53
N GLU A 53 5.27 2.77 -1.32
CA GLU A 53 6.59 3.30 -1.08
C GLU A 53 6.80 4.66 -1.74
N ASP A 54 7.94 5.23 -1.42
CA ASP A 54 8.33 6.57 -1.78
C ASP A 54 8.30 6.88 -3.27
N ILE A 55 8.68 5.91 -4.11
CA ILE A 55 8.78 6.08 -5.57
C ILE A 55 7.43 6.35 -6.24
N ARG A 56 6.31 6.13 -5.53
CA ARG A 56 4.97 6.46 -6.03
C ARG A 56 4.63 7.93 -5.84
N PHE A 57 5.50 8.71 -5.22
CA PHE A 57 5.41 10.16 -5.08
C PHE A 57 6.71 10.82 -5.54
N ALA A 58 6.61 12.02 -6.11
CA ALA A 58 7.81 12.85 -6.20
C ALA A 58 8.29 13.24 -4.78
N PHE A 59 9.58 13.52 -4.64
CA PHE A 59 10.13 14.01 -3.37
C PHE A 59 9.40 15.28 -2.94
N ASP A 60 9.06 15.37 -1.65
CA ASP A 60 8.30 16.50 -1.07
C ASP A 60 6.93 16.76 -1.72
N ALA A 61 6.34 15.75 -2.38
CA ALA A 61 5.03 15.84 -3.03
C ALA A 61 4.02 14.80 -2.48
N SER A 62 2.75 15.04 -2.79
CA SER A 62 1.61 14.18 -2.43
C SER A 62 0.83 13.63 -3.62
N PHE A 63 1.14 14.06 -4.85
CA PHE A 63 0.52 13.53 -6.06
C PHE A 63 0.97 12.06 -6.32
N PRO A 64 0.04 11.09 -6.38
CA PRO A 64 0.38 9.70 -6.69
C PRO A 64 0.70 9.53 -8.17
N LEU A 65 1.90 9.04 -8.48
CA LEU A 65 2.38 8.82 -9.85
C LEU A 65 1.73 7.58 -10.50
N PRO A 66 1.59 7.55 -11.84
CA PRO A 66 0.81 6.53 -12.54
C PRO A 66 1.19 5.06 -12.26
N PRO A 67 2.48 4.71 -12.05
CA PRO A 67 2.88 3.35 -11.70
C PRO A 67 2.19 2.77 -10.44
N ILE A 68 1.56 3.60 -9.59
CA ILE A 68 0.76 3.15 -8.45
C ILE A 68 -0.37 2.17 -8.84
N SER A 69 -0.74 2.11 -10.12
CA SER A 69 -1.73 1.14 -10.63
C SER A 69 -1.40 -0.31 -10.32
N GLU A 70 -0.10 -0.65 -10.23
CA GLU A 70 0.36 -1.98 -9.83
C GLU A 70 -0.04 -2.28 -8.38
N GLU A 71 0.22 -1.37 -7.45
CA GLU A 71 -0.16 -1.56 -6.05
C GLU A 71 -1.68 -1.50 -5.85
N MET A 72 -2.41 -0.70 -6.63
CA MET A 72 -3.88 -0.64 -6.55
C MET A 72 -4.53 -1.98 -6.92
N SER A 73 -3.97 -2.67 -7.91
CA SER A 73 -4.40 -4.03 -8.27
C SER A 73 -4.21 -5.01 -7.12
N GLU A 74 -3.08 -4.95 -6.43
CA GLU A 74 -2.82 -5.79 -5.26
C GLU A 74 -3.71 -5.43 -4.06
N LEU A 75 -4.03 -4.15 -3.87
CA LEU A 75 -5.01 -3.72 -2.87
C LEU A 75 -6.40 -4.31 -3.15
N LYS A 76 -6.82 -4.33 -4.42
CA LYS A 76 -8.11 -4.91 -4.80
C LYS A 76 -8.17 -6.41 -4.48
N LYS A 77 -7.12 -7.16 -4.82
CA LYS A 77 -7.01 -8.58 -4.45
C LYS A 77 -7.10 -8.79 -2.94
N LEU A 78 -6.43 -7.92 -2.17
CA LEU A 78 -6.47 -7.97 -0.70
C LEU A 78 -7.87 -7.68 -0.15
N ILE A 79 -8.57 -6.67 -0.69
CA ILE A 79 -9.96 -6.36 -0.32
C ILE A 79 -10.88 -7.55 -0.61
N ASP A 80 -10.75 -8.17 -1.79
CA ASP A 80 -11.57 -9.32 -2.18
C ASP A 80 -11.30 -10.54 -1.28
N LYS A 81 -10.02 -10.83 -0.99
CA LYS A 81 -9.61 -11.90 -0.07
C LYS A 81 -10.29 -11.79 1.29
N HIS A 82 -10.40 -10.57 1.82
CA HIS A 82 -11.00 -10.29 3.13
C HIS A 82 -12.48 -9.91 3.07
N THR A 83 -13.11 -9.98 1.90
CA THR A 83 -14.55 -9.75 1.76
C THR A 83 -15.31 -11.01 2.14
N LEU A 84 -16.09 -10.91 3.22
CA LEU A 84 -16.95 -12.00 3.69
C LEU A 84 -18.32 -11.94 3.02
N LYS A 85 -19.13 -13.00 3.15
CA LYS A 85 -20.55 -12.97 2.77
C LYS A 85 -21.40 -12.83 4.05
N ASP A 86 -22.39 -11.93 4.04
CA ASP A 86 -23.37 -11.89 5.14
C ASP A 86 -24.14 -13.23 5.15
N PRO A 87 -24.15 -13.98 6.26
CA PRO A 87 -24.78 -15.29 6.32
C PRO A 87 -26.31 -15.26 6.15
N ARG A 88 -26.95 -14.08 6.23
CA ARG A 88 -28.40 -13.92 6.09
C ARG A 88 -28.81 -13.38 4.73
N THR A 89 -28.01 -12.51 4.14
CA THR A 89 -28.36 -11.83 2.87
C THR A 89 -27.47 -12.24 1.70
N GLU A 90 -26.40 -12.99 1.96
CA GLU A 90 -25.31 -13.32 1.02
C GLU A 90 -24.58 -12.10 0.43
N ALA A 91 -24.92 -10.89 0.89
CA ALA A 91 -24.31 -9.67 0.41
C ALA A 91 -22.82 -9.62 0.78
N PRO A 92 -21.95 -9.06 -0.07
CA PRO A 92 -20.54 -8.92 0.24
C PRO A 92 -20.32 -7.92 1.37
N CYS A 93 -19.52 -8.32 2.35
CA CYS A 93 -19.14 -7.56 3.52
C CYS A 93 -17.63 -7.34 3.49
N LYS A 94 -17.27 -6.17 2.97
CA LYS A 94 -15.88 -5.77 2.76
C LYS A 94 -15.18 -5.46 4.08
N PRO A 95 -13.85 -5.62 4.14
CA PRO A 95 -13.06 -5.12 5.26
C PRO A 95 -13.18 -3.59 5.35
N SER A 96 -13.01 -3.06 6.56
CA SER A 96 -12.96 -1.61 6.76
C SER A 96 -11.53 -1.10 6.61
N LEU A 97 -11.33 0.02 5.91
CA LEU A 97 -10.00 0.57 5.62
C LEU A 97 -9.69 1.83 6.46
N SER A 98 -8.42 2.07 6.78
CA SER A 98 -7.94 3.37 7.29
C SER A 98 -6.54 3.67 6.79
N ILE A 99 -6.31 4.92 6.35
CA ILE A 99 -5.10 5.35 5.62
C ILE A 99 -4.19 6.22 6.49
N PHE A 100 -2.93 5.84 6.60
CA PHE A 100 -1.90 6.52 7.37
C PHE A 100 -0.77 6.97 6.45
N GLY A 101 -0.67 8.26 6.20
CA GLY A 101 0.45 8.83 5.46
C GLY A 101 1.66 9.08 6.35
N HIS A 102 2.86 8.91 5.83
CA HIS A 102 4.14 9.21 6.47
C HIS A 102 4.98 10.11 5.57
N ALA A 103 5.84 10.94 6.18
CA ALA A 103 6.65 11.93 5.50
C ALA A 103 8.14 11.84 5.85
N ASP A 104 8.94 12.50 5.03
CA ASP A 104 10.39 12.72 5.19
C ASP A 104 10.76 13.49 6.46
N PRO A 105 12.03 13.48 6.89
CA PRO A 105 12.57 14.43 7.85
C PRO A 105 12.95 15.74 7.17
N THR A 106 11.99 16.41 6.56
CA THR A 106 12.15 17.76 5.98
C THR A 106 11.22 18.76 6.64
N GLY A 107 11.66 20.01 6.82
CA GLY A 107 10.84 21.01 7.52
C GLY A 107 10.70 20.69 9.02
N ASN A 108 9.58 21.13 9.61
CA ASN A 108 9.24 20.89 11.01
C ASN A 108 8.10 19.86 11.14
N ASP A 109 7.82 19.44 12.38
CA ASP A 109 6.79 18.44 12.68
C ASP A 109 5.41 18.79 12.10
N ASP A 110 5.00 20.08 12.14
CA ASP A 110 3.73 20.53 11.57
C ASP A 110 3.70 20.44 10.04
N TYR A 111 4.79 20.79 9.37
CA TYR A 111 4.92 20.64 7.93
C TYR A 111 4.82 19.16 7.52
N ASN A 112 5.58 18.28 8.17
CA ASN A 112 5.54 16.84 7.89
C ASN A 112 4.18 16.23 8.18
N LYS A 113 3.55 16.64 9.26
CA LYS A 113 2.19 16.21 9.61
C LYS A 113 1.18 16.62 8.53
N ARG A 114 1.33 17.80 7.95
CA ARG A 114 0.49 18.27 6.83
C ARG A 114 0.81 17.51 5.54
N LEU A 115 2.07 17.39 5.14
CA LEU A 115 2.48 16.69 3.91
C LEU A 115 2.05 15.22 3.92
N SER A 116 2.31 14.51 5.01
CA SER A 116 1.84 13.14 5.21
C SER A 116 0.30 13.04 5.19
N GLY A 117 -0.39 14.03 5.75
CA GLY A 117 -1.84 14.15 5.67
C GLY A 117 -2.32 14.28 4.23
N ARG A 118 -1.67 15.12 3.42
CA ARG A 118 -1.96 15.32 2.00
C ARG A 118 -1.75 14.05 1.18
N ARG A 119 -0.68 13.28 1.44
CA ARG A 119 -0.48 11.94 0.82
C ARG A 119 -1.64 10.99 1.15
N ALA A 120 -2.06 10.93 2.41
CA ALA A 120 -3.20 10.10 2.83
C ALA A 120 -4.51 10.55 2.16
N THR A 121 -4.76 11.87 2.09
CA THR A 121 -5.91 12.45 1.40
C THR A 121 -5.89 12.14 -0.10
N ALA A 122 -4.74 12.23 -0.77
CA ALA A 122 -4.62 11.95 -2.19
C ALA A 122 -5.01 10.50 -2.51
N ILE A 123 -4.50 9.53 -1.75
CA ILE A 123 -4.88 8.11 -1.89
C ILE A 123 -6.35 7.88 -1.56
N TYR A 124 -6.87 8.53 -0.51
CA TYR A 124 -8.30 8.45 -0.20
C TYR A 124 -9.17 8.95 -1.36
N GLY A 125 -8.79 10.07 -1.99
CA GLY A 125 -9.46 10.61 -3.17
C GLY A 125 -9.44 9.64 -4.35
N VAL A 126 -8.28 9.00 -4.62
CA VAL A 126 -8.17 7.97 -5.67
C VAL A 126 -9.09 6.78 -5.40
N LEU A 127 -9.12 6.27 -4.17
CA LEU A 127 -9.94 5.11 -3.82
C LEU A 127 -11.44 5.44 -3.88
N THR A 128 -11.84 6.63 -3.45
CA THR A 128 -13.25 7.04 -3.33
C THR A 128 -13.81 7.77 -4.54
N ARG A 129 -12.96 8.09 -5.53
CA ARG A 129 -13.28 8.93 -6.69
C ARG A 129 -13.73 10.33 -6.30
N ASP A 130 -13.16 10.84 -5.22
CA ASP A 130 -13.50 12.16 -4.68
C ASP A 130 -12.58 13.22 -5.32
N THR A 131 -13.08 13.81 -6.40
CA THR A 131 -12.39 14.84 -7.18
C THR A 131 -12.33 16.18 -6.46
N GLU A 132 -13.26 16.45 -5.53
CA GLU A 132 -13.27 17.67 -4.73
C GLU A 132 -12.06 17.72 -3.81
N LEU A 133 -11.70 16.59 -3.18
CA LEU A 133 -10.48 16.49 -2.37
C LEU A 133 -9.21 16.76 -3.19
N TRP A 134 -9.17 16.29 -4.44
CA TRP A 134 -8.03 16.56 -5.34
C TRP A 134 -7.98 18.02 -5.79
N GLU A 135 -9.13 18.65 -6.02
CA GLU A 135 -9.21 20.08 -6.30
C GLU A 135 -8.75 20.92 -5.10
N GLU A 136 -9.10 20.52 -3.87
CA GLU A 136 -8.58 21.15 -2.65
C GLU A 136 -7.06 21.02 -2.55
N LEU A 137 -6.50 19.83 -2.79
CA LEU A 137 -5.05 19.61 -2.78
C LEU A 137 -4.35 20.45 -3.86
N PHE A 138 -4.96 20.59 -5.03
CA PHE A 138 -4.45 21.39 -6.14
C PHE A 138 -4.46 22.89 -5.82
N ALA A 139 -5.54 23.39 -5.19
CA ALA A 139 -5.66 24.79 -4.83
C ALA A 139 -4.81 25.18 -3.60
N ASP A 140 -4.65 24.28 -2.64
CA ASP A 140 -3.92 24.50 -1.39
C ASP A 140 -2.45 24.06 -1.51
N LYS A 141 -1.58 24.98 -1.94
CA LYS A 141 -0.14 24.71 -2.03
C LYS A 141 0.50 24.58 -0.63
N SER A 142 1.42 23.64 -0.46
CA SER A 142 2.09 23.41 0.83
C SER A 142 3.57 23.06 0.67
N GLY A 143 4.45 24.06 0.77
CA GLY A 143 5.89 23.86 0.67
C GLY A 143 6.29 23.39 -0.73
N GLY A 144 7.02 22.27 -0.83
CA GLY A 144 7.35 21.65 -2.11
C GLY A 144 6.19 20.91 -2.77
N ASP A 145 5.10 20.65 -2.04
CA ASP A 145 3.90 20.06 -2.60
C ASP A 145 3.02 21.15 -3.24
N ASP A 146 3.31 21.41 -4.51
CA ASP A 146 2.66 22.42 -5.35
C ASP A 146 2.16 21.77 -6.64
N TRP A 147 0.92 21.25 -6.62
CA TRP A 147 0.33 20.63 -7.79
C TRP A 147 0.02 21.70 -8.85
N GLY A 148 0.37 21.41 -10.10
CA GLY A 148 0.15 22.38 -11.18
C GLY A 148 0.26 21.77 -12.57
N THR A 149 0.91 22.49 -13.46
CA THR A 149 1.10 22.09 -14.86
C THR A 149 1.77 20.73 -14.98
N ARG A 150 2.73 20.42 -14.09
CA ARG A 150 3.44 19.15 -14.14
C ARG A 150 2.49 17.97 -13.90
N GLU A 151 1.63 18.06 -12.88
CA GLU A 151 0.65 17.01 -12.57
C GLU A 151 -0.42 16.93 -13.66
N ILE A 152 -0.81 18.06 -14.27
CA ILE A 152 -1.67 18.07 -15.46
C ILE A 152 -1.02 17.30 -16.62
N GLN A 153 0.27 17.53 -16.90
CA GLN A 153 0.99 16.79 -17.93
C GLN A 153 1.04 15.29 -17.61
N VAL A 154 1.36 14.90 -16.37
CA VAL A 154 1.37 13.49 -15.95
C VAL A 154 0.00 12.83 -16.16
N MET A 155 -1.08 13.50 -15.77
CA MET A 155 -2.43 12.95 -15.93
C MET A 155 -2.81 12.83 -17.40
N LEU A 156 -2.56 13.86 -18.22
CA LEU A 156 -2.83 13.85 -19.66
C LEU A 156 -2.10 12.70 -20.36
N GLU A 157 -0.81 12.54 -20.09
CA GLU A 157 -0.01 11.46 -20.65
C GLU A 157 -0.59 10.09 -20.28
N ARG A 158 -0.89 9.87 -19.00
CA ARG A 158 -1.46 8.60 -18.52
C ARG A 158 -2.82 8.29 -19.15
N ILE A 159 -3.67 9.28 -19.36
CA ILE A 159 -5.01 9.08 -19.94
C ILE A 159 -5.02 9.17 -21.47
N GLY A 160 -3.85 9.14 -22.13
CA GLY A 160 -3.71 8.98 -23.58
C GLY A 160 -3.67 10.28 -24.40
N HIS A 161 -3.44 11.43 -23.76
CA HIS A 161 -3.29 12.73 -24.43
C HIS A 161 -1.84 13.22 -24.31
N ALA A 162 -1.08 13.25 -25.41
CA ALA A 162 0.35 13.54 -25.41
C ALA A 162 0.66 15.03 -25.12
N PRO A 163 1.10 15.40 -23.91
CA PRO A 163 1.26 16.81 -23.52
C PRO A 163 2.65 17.36 -23.90
N GLY A 164 3.50 16.55 -24.54
CA GLY A 164 4.93 16.80 -24.70
C GLY A 164 5.70 16.36 -23.45
N SER A 165 6.84 16.99 -23.18
CA SER A 165 7.64 16.71 -21.99
C SER A 165 6.89 17.04 -20.70
N VAL A 166 7.02 16.19 -19.67
CA VAL A 166 6.52 16.45 -18.31
C VAL A 166 7.55 17.32 -17.55
N ASP A 167 7.58 18.61 -17.89
CA ASP A 167 8.56 19.58 -17.39
C ASP A 167 7.94 20.69 -16.51
N GLY A 168 6.61 20.68 -16.34
CA GLY A 168 5.87 21.72 -15.63
C GLY A 168 5.66 23.01 -16.41
N VAL A 169 6.00 23.05 -17.70
CA VAL A 169 5.84 24.23 -18.57
C VAL A 169 4.65 24.04 -19.52
N GLU A 170 3.69 24.96 -19.48
CA GLU A 170 2.50 24.88 -20.33
C GLU A 170 2.81 25.34 -21.77
N GLY A 171 3.48 24.48 -22.52
CA GLY A 171 3.83 24.67 -23.93
C GLY A 171 2.65 24.44 -24.89
N GLU A 172 2.90 24.59 -26.19
CA GLU A 172 1.85 24.38 -27.20
C GLU A 172 1.36 22.92 -27.25
N GLN A 173 2.25 21.95 -27.02
CA GLN A 173 1.88 20.54 -26.94
C GLN A 173 0.94 20.27 -25.76
N THR A 174 1.22 20.86 -24.58
CA THR A 174 0.37 20.73 -23.40
C THR A 174 -1.00 21.37 -23.64
N ARG A 175 -1.06 22.60 -24.19
CA ARG A 175 -2.34 23.24 -24.54
C ARG A 175 -3.14 22.45 -25.57
N ARG A 176 -2.47 21.87 -26.56
CA ARG A 176 -3.11 20.98 -27.54
C ARG A 176 -3.70 19.74 -26.86
N ALA A 177 -2.94 19.06 -26.00
CA ALA A 177 -3.42 17.91 -25.25
C ALA A 177 -4.62 18.26 -24.35
N ILE A 178 -4.62 19.45 -23.72
CA ILE A 178 -5.77 19.96 -22.96
C ILE A 178 -7.00 20.11 -23.88
N ARG A 179 -6.85 20.71 -25.07
CA ARG A 179 -7.96 20.86 -26.03
C ARG A 179 -8.50 19.51 -26.51
N GLU A 180 -7.61 18.55 -26.79
CA GLU A 180 -7.98 17.18 -27.18
C GLU A 180 -8.76 16.48 -26.06
N PHE A 181 -8.30 16.61 -24.81
CA PHE A 181 -9.00 16.08 -23.64
C PHE A 181 -10.37 16.76 -23.43
N GLN A 182 -10.44 18.08 -23.55
CA GLN A 182 -11.70 18.82 -23.46
C GLN A 182 -12.70 18.35 -24.52
N GLY A 183 -12.22 18.19 -25.77
CA GLY A 183 -13.03 17.66 -26.87
C GLY A 183 -13.48 16.21 -26.66
N SER A 184 -12.65 15.35 -26.05
CA SER A 184 -13.01 13.95 -25.76
C SER A 184 -14.00 13.80 -24.60
N ARG A 185 -14.21 14.86 -23.82
CA ARG A 185 -15.11 14.89 -22.65
C ARG A 185 -16.27 15.87 -22.79
N ASP A 186 -16.55 16.36 -24.00
CA ASP A 186 -17.63 17.31 -24.29
C ASP A 186 -17.58 18.59 -23.42
N LEU A 187 -16.38 19.07 -23.13
CA LEU A 187 -16.13 20.30 -22.39
C LEU A 187 -15.91 21.51 -23.32
N GLU A 188 -15.93 22.72 -22.75
CA GLU A 188 -15.51 23.92 -23.49
C GLU A 188 -14.03 23.79 -23.88
N VAL A 189 -13.75 23.85 -25.18
CA VAL A 189 -12.40 23.65 -25.74
C VAL A 189 -11.64 24.98 -25.79
N ASP A 190 -11.26 25.49 -24.63
CA ASP A 190 -10.50 26.75 -24.49
C ASP A 190 -8.97 26.54 -24.35
N GLY A 191 -8.54 25.29 -24.21
CA GLY A 191 -7.14 24.90 -24.01
C GLY A 191 -6.59 25.24 -22.62
N LYS A 192 -7.46 25.48 -21.63
CA LYS A 192 -7.10 25.75 -20.24
C LYS A 192 -7.63 24.66 -19.31
N ALA A 193 -6.78 24.20 -18.40
CA ALA A 193 -7.17 23.26 -17.35
C ALA A 193 -7.91 23.98 -16.20
N GLY A 194 -9.08 24.57 -16.48
CA GLY A 194 -9.97 25.16 -15.47
C GLY A 194 -10.65 24.10 -14.57
N PRO A 195 -11.39 24.49 -13.53
CA PRO A 195 -11.95 23.56 -12.54
C PRO A 195 -12.75 22.40 -13.15
N ARG A 196 -13.62 22.65 -14.13
CA ARG A 196 -14.38 21.60 -14.83
C ARG A 196 -13.50 20.66 -15.63
N THR A 197 -12.46 21.19 -16.29
CA THR A 197 -11.47 20.37 -17.00
C THR A 197 -10.69 19.50 -16.03
N ARG A 198 -10.26 20.06 -14.89
CA ARG A 198 -9.52 19.32 -13.86
C ARG A 198 -10.36 18.25 -13.20
N GLU A 199 -11.61 18.53 -12.83
CA GLU A 199 -12.53 17.53 -12.28
C GLU A 199 -12.66 16.30 -13.19
N ALA A 200 -12.93 16.52 -14.48
CA ALA A 200 -13.01 15.44 -15.47
C ALA A 200 -11.67 14.70 -15.61
N MET A 201 -10.56 15.43 -15.58
CA MET A 201 -9.21 14.86 -15.69
C MET A 201 -8.84 14.02 -14.47
N TYR A 202 -9.16 14.48 -13.26
CA TYR A 202 -8.99 13.75 -12.01
C TYR A 202 -9.77 12.45 -12.06
N MET A 203 -11.05 12.48 -12.46
CA MET A 203 -11.85 11.27 -12.58
C MET A 203 -11.22 10.26 -13.55
N ALA A 204 -10.87 10.70 -14.76
CA ALA A 204 -10.24 9.85 -15.77
C ALA A 204 -8.89 9.29 -15.29
N TYR A 205 -8.09 10.11 -14.62
CA TYR A 205 -6.81 9.69 -14.05
C TYR A 205 -7.02 8.62 -12.97
N MET A 206 -7.91 8.87 -12.00
CA MET A 206 -8.26 7.91 -10.97
C MET A 206 -8.77 6.60 -11.58
N GLU A 207 -9.53 6.63 -12.68
CA GLU A 207 -9.99 5.43 -13.40
C GLU A 207 -8.83 4.65 -13.98
N SER A 208 -7.83 5.34 -14.53
CA SER A 208 -6.66 4.72 -15.13
C SER A 208 -5.68 4.12 -14.12
N VAL A 209 -5.67 4.58 -12.86
CA VAL A 209 -4.71 4.12 -11.84
C VAL A 209 -5.33 3.25 -10.75
N CYS A 210 -6.63 3.36 -10.48
CA CYS A 210 -7.31 2.53 -9.49
C CYS A 210 -8.04 1.39 -10.21
N VAL A 211 -7.25 0.39 -10.63
CA VAL A 211 -7.67 -0.76 -11.44
C VAL A 211 -7.35 -2.08 -10.74
N ASP A 212 -8.09 -3.12 -11.07
CA ASP A 212 -7.82 -4.49 -10.59
C ASP A 212 -6.75 -5.21 -11.43
N GLY A 213 -6.57 -6.52 -11.18
CA GLY A 213 -5.60 -7.36 -11.90
C GLY A 213 -5.85 -7.52 -13.40
N GLU A 214 -7.06 -7.18 -13.86
CA GLU A 214 -7.45 -7.23 -15.26
C GLU A 214 -7.47 -5.83 -15.90
N GLY A 215 -7.08 -4.79 -15.14
CA GLY A 215 -7.12 -3.39 -15.59
C GLY A 215 -8.51 -2.77 -15.51
N VAL A 216 -9.48 -3.41 -14.85
CA VAL A 216 -10.84 -2.88 -14.70
C VAL A 216 -10.86 -1.86 -13.56
N PRO A 217 -11.35 -0.62 -13.78
CA PRO A 217 -11.43 0.38 -12.73
C PRO A 217 -12.31 -0.07 -11.56
N PHE A 218 -11.85 0.15 -10.33
CA PHE A 218 -12.65 -0.07 -9.12
C PHE A 218 -12.67 1.17 -8.22
N SER A 219 -13.59 1.17 -7.25
CA SER A 219 -13.64 2.19 -6.20
C SER A 219 -14.01 1.57 -4.86
N VAL A 220 -13.61 2.26 -3.79
CA VAL A 220 -13.95 1.95 -2.41
C VAL A 220 -14.96 2.99 -1.95
N GLN A 221 -16.07 2.54 -1.37
CA GLN A 221 -17.11 3.46 -0.90
C GLN A 221 -16.68 4.07 0.43
N LYS A 222 -17.05 5.33 0.71
CA LYS A 222 -16.74 5.98 2.01
C LYS A 222 -17.20 5.14 3.21
N ARG A 223 -18.33 4.42 3.07
CA ARG A 223 -18.86 3.49 4.08
C ARG A 223 -17.98 2.25 4.36
N ASP A 224 -17.04 1.94 3.46
CA ASP A 224 -16.11 0.83 3.58
C ASP A 224 -14.81 1.28 4.31
N PHE A 225 -14.73 2.52 4.76
CA PHE A 225 -13.67 2.99 5.66
C PHE A 225 -14.10 2.93 7.13
N LEU A 226 -13.11 2.96 8.03
CA LEU A 226 -13.27 2.69 9.45
C LEU A 226 -14.22 3.68 10.15
N ALA A 227 -14.20 4.95 9.77
CA ALA A 227 -15.13 5.98 10.24
C ALA A 227 -16.32 6.19 9.29
N LYS A 228 -16.42 5.42 8.21
CA LYS A 228 -17.57 5.38 7.28
C LYS A 228 -17.90 6.74 6.63
N GLY A 229 -16.94 7.66 6.53
CA GLY A 229 -17.17 9.02 6.03
C GLY A 229 -17.99 9.91 6.97
N LEU A 230 -18.10 9.57 8.26
CA LEU A 230 -18.89 10.33 9.24
C LEU A 230 -18.26 11.68 9.62
N ASP A 231 -16.94 11.83 9.46
CA ASP A 231 -16.26 13.11 9.63
C ASP A 231 -16.02 13.76 8.26
N PRO A 232 -16.42 15.03 8.06
CA PRO A 232 -16.28 15.69 6.77
C PRO A 232 -14.81 15.88 6.32
N ASP A 233 -13.88 15.85 7.27
CA ASP A 233 -12.43 15.92 7.02
C ASP A 233 -11.74 14.54 7.12
N GLY A 234 -12.54 13.45 7.08
CA GLY A 234 -12.07 12.07 7.02
C GLY A 234 -11.36 11.53 8.25
N LYS A 235 -11.58 12.15 9.43
CA LYS A 235 -11.02 11.62 10.68
C LYS A 235 -11.47 10.18 10.94
N GLY A 236 -10.50 9.27 11.05
CA GLY A 236 -10.70 7.82 11.14
C GLY A 236 -10.50 7.09 9.81
N ASP A 237 -10.80 7.74 8.69
CA ASP A 237 -10.66 7.18 7.34
C ASP A 237 -9.28 7.44 6.74
N TYR A 238 -8.74 8.66 6.89
CA TYR A 238 -7.37 9.01 6.49
C TYR A 238 -6.72 10.06 7.40
N GLN A 239 -5.40 9.94 7.61
CA GLN A 239 -4.66 10.77 8.56
C GLN A 239 -3.16 10.78 8.26
N GLY A 240 -2.53 11.92 8.54
CA GLY A 240 -1.09 12.09 8.47
C GLY A 240 -0.39 11.71 9.78
N CYS A 241 0.70 10.97 9.70
CA CYS A 241 1.53 10.58 10.84
C CYS A 241 2.84 11.37 10.94
N GLY A 242 3.12 12.26 9.98
CA GLY A 242 4.39 12.99 9.89
C GLY A 242 5.59 12.06 9.83
N GLU A 243 6.67 12.49 10.46
CA GLU A 243 7.91 11.73 10.65
C GLU A 243 7.94 10.96 11.99
N PHE A 244 6.85 10.93 12.75
CA PHE A 244 6.85 10.44 14.13
C PHE A 244 7.08 8.93 14.25
N ASN A 245 6.87 8.19 13.16
CA ASN A 245 6.94 6.73 13.15
C ASN A 245 7.87 6.25 12.02
N PRO A 246 9.19 6.53 12.12
CA PRO A 246 10.16 6.14 11.10
C PRO A 246 10.47 4.64 11.20
N VAL A 247 10.45 3.94 10.07
CA VAL A 247 10.94 2.56 9.98
C VAL A 247 12.45 2.48 9.99
N LEU A 248 13.13 3.58 9.64
CA LEU A 248 14.57 3.70 9.64
C LEU A 248 15.01 5.01 10.28
N MET A 249 15.93 4.92 11.24
CA MET A 249 16.58 6.02 11.93
C MET A 249 18.09 5.94 11.71
N PHE A 250 18.68 7.01 11.17
CA PHE A 250 20.12 7.12 11.01
C PHE A 250 20.87 7.10 12.35
N SER A 251 22.14 6.73 12.32
CA SER A 251 23.06 6.97 13.43
C SER A 251 23.35 8.47 13.58
N LYS A 252 23.92 8.87 14.71
CA LYS A 252 24.43 10.24 14.93
C LYS A 252 25.45 10.62 13.87
N GLU A 253 26.36 9.72 13.53
CA GLU A 253 27.42 9.96 12.54
C GLU A 253 26.83 10.16 11.14
N GLU A 254 25.91 9.28 10.74
CA GLU A 254 25.19 9.38 9.47
C GLU A 254 24.41 10.69 9.38
N SER A 255 23.65 11.03 10.43
CA SER A 255 22.91 12.29 10.52
C SER A 255 23.83 13.51 10.34
N GLU A 256 25.01 13.54 10.98
CA GLU A 256 25.97 14.63 10.81
C GLU A 256 26.57 14.68 9.39
N LYS A 257 26.91 13.52 8.81
CA LYS A 257 27.41 13.40 7.43
C LYS A 257 26.38 13.94 6.43
N PHE A 258 25.11 13.57 6.63
CA PHE A 258 24.01 13.89 5.74
C PHE A 258 23.58 15.35 5.76
N LYS A 259 23.95 16.14 6.78
CA LYS A 259 23.79 17.60 6.72
C LYS A 259 24.48 18.23 5.51
N LYS A 260 25.55 17.61 5.01
CA LYS A 260 26.34 18.07 3.85
C LYS A 260 25.99 17.35 2.54
N ASN A 261 25.30 16.21 2.59
CA ASN A 261 24.89 15.44 1.41
C ASN A 261 23.39 15.10 1.48
N LYS A 262 22.57 16.09 1.14
CA LYS A 262 21.11 15.99 1.19
C LYS A 262 20.56 14.94 0.23
N THR A 263 21.11 14.83 -0.98
CA THR A 263 20.68 13.86 -1.99
C THR A 263 20.80 12.43 -1.50
N GLN A 264 21.97 12.05 -0.96
CA GLN A 264 22.17 10.70 -0.42
C GLN A 264 21.24 10.44 0.78
N ARG A 265 21.07 11.44 1.65
CA ARG A 265 20.15 11.35 2.78
C ARG A 265 18.70 11.12 2.35
N ASP A 266 18.25 11.80 1.30
CA ASP A 266 16.88 11.67 0.79
C ASP A 266 16.65 10.28 0.17
N GLN A 267 17.67 9.71 -0.47
CA GLN A 267 17.66 8.34 -0.99
C GLN A 267 17.65 7.30 0.15
N GLU A 268 18.52 7.43 1.15
CA GLU A 268 18.60 6.46 2.24
C GLU A 268 17.41 6.57 3.22
N ASN A 269 16.76 7.73 3.30
CA ASN A 269 15.56 7.93 4.12
C ASN A 269 14.26 7.47 3.43
N ALA A 270 14.34 7.11 2.14
CA ALA A 270 13.20 6.69 1.33
C ALA A 270 12.17 5.79 2.03
N PRO A 271 12.54 4.75 2.81
CA PRO A 271 11.57 3.87 3.46
C PRO A 271 10.61 4.59 4.43
N ASN A 272 10.96 5.77 4.94
CA ASN A 272 10.07 6.53 5.83
C ASN A 272 8.95 7.26 5.06
N ARG A 273 9.14 7.55 3.76
CA ARG A 273 8.11 8.09 2.87
C ARG A 273 7.20 6.96 2.41
N ARG A 274 6.06 6.80 3.08
CA ARG A 274 5.10 5.73 2.73
C ARG A 274 3.68 6.14 3.02
N VAL A 275 2.73 5.48 2.38
CA VAL A 275 1.33 5.47 2.82
C VAL A 275 0.94 4.04 3.15
N MET A 276 0.31 3.88 4.31
CA MET A 276 -0.09 2.61 4.87
C MET A 276 -1.61 2.56 4.92
N VAL A 277 -2.20 1.49 4.40
CA VAL A 277 -3.62 1.20 4.54
C VAL A 277 -3.75 -0.06 5.37
N PHE A 278 -4.41 0.06 6.53
CA PHE A 278 -4.77 -1.08 7.34
C PHE A 278 -6.20 -1.52 7.01
N LEU A 279 -6.37 -2.82 6.79
CA LEU A 279 -7.67 -3.45 6.62
C LEU A 279 -8.08 -4.04 7.96
N PHE A 280 -9.33 -3.81 8.35
CA PHE A 280 -9.95 -4.31 9.57
C PHE A 280 -11.08 -5.26 9.20
N ARG A 281 -11.46 -6.12 10.14
CA ARG A 281 -12.58 -7.04 9.97
C ARG A 281 -13.83 -6.29 9.52
N ALA A 282 -14.56 -6.88 8.58
CA ALA A 282 -15.85 -6.39 8.13
C ALA A 282 -16.77 -6.07 9.33
N GLY A 283 -17.50 -4.96 9.23
CA GLY A 283 -18.40 -4.47 10.29
C GLY A 283 -17.74 -3.60 11.37
N ILE A 284 -16.41 -3.66 11.54
CA ILE A 284 -15.71 -2.80 12.49
C ILE A 284 -15.80 -1.34 12.04
N HIS A 285 -16.23 -0.48 12.94
CA HIS A 285 -16.24 0.96 12.71
C HIS A 285 -15.84 1.72 13.97
N VAL A 286 -15.45 2.97 13.77
CA VAL A 286 -15.07 3.88 14.85
C VAL A 286 -15.90 5.15 14.78
N ASP A 287 -16.20 5.68 15.96
CA ASP A 287 -16.66 7.05 16.09
C ASP A 287 -15.46 8.01 15.88
N PRO A 288 -15.49 8.91 14.89
CA PRO A 288 -14.45 9.92 14.70
C PRO A 288 -14.14 10.76 15.94
N GLY A 289 -15.13 10.99 16.80
CA GLY A 289 -14.98 11.70 18.07
C GLY A 289 -14.06 10.97 19.06
N LEU A 290 -14.03 9.64 18.99
CA LEU A 290 -13.18 8.78 19.82
C LEU A 290 -11.86 8.40 19.15
N TRP A 291 -11.72 8.67 17.84
CA TRP A 291 -10.49 8.41 17.11
C TRP A 291 -9.34 9.31 17.61
N PRO A 292 -8.19 8.74 18.01
CA PRO A 292 -7.15 9.48 18.70
C PRO A 292 -6.27 10.33 17.78
N CYS A 293 -6.18 10.01 16.48
CA CYS A 293 -5.40 10.80 15.55
C CYS A 293 -6.15 12.09 15.20
N PRO A 294 -5.47 13.24 15.14
CA PRO A 294 -6.08 14.45 14.58
C PRO A 294 -6.36 14.30 13.09
N ARG A 295 -7.19 15.19 12.54
CA ARG A 295 -7.45 15.27 11.10
C ARG A 295 -6.15 15.50 10.31
N ALA A 296 -6.18 15.19 9.02
CA ALA A 296 -5.03 15.37 8.13
C ALA A 296 -4.48 16.81 8.17
N ARG A 297 -5.38 17.81 8.13
CA ARG A 297 -5.06 19.25 8.14
C ARG A 297 -4.74 19.85 9.51
N GLN A 298 -4.95 19.11 10.60
CA GLN A 298 -4.69 19.58 11.96
C GLN A 298 -3.22 19.39 12.33
N GLY A 299 -2.71 20.30 13.15
CA GLY A 299 -1.34 20.28 13.68
C GLY A 299 -1.09 19.14 14.67
N ILE A 300 0.09 19.18 15.30
CA ILE A 300 0.66 18.02 15.99
C ILE A 300 0.21 17.84 17.45
N THR A 301 -0.44 18.82 18.06
CA THR A 301 -0.76 18.81 19.50
C THR A 301 -1.47 17.54 19.96
N ASP A 302 -2.41 17.02 19.17
CA ASP A 302 -3.10 15.77 19.52
C ASP A 302 -2.28 14.51 19.20
N CYS A 303 -1.32 14.59 18.29
CA CYS A 303 -0.33 13.52 18.04
C CYS A 303 0.56 13.33 19.27
N GLU A 304 1.07 14.43 19.84
CA GLU A 304 1.95 14.39 21.02
C GLU A 304 1.26 13.76 22.23
N LYS A 305 -0.05 14.00 22.40
CA LYS A 305 -0.86 13.32 23.43
C LYS A 305 -0.88 11.80 23.26
N ARG A 306 -0.55 11.28 22.07
CA ARG A 306 -0.45 9.85 21.75
C ARG A 306 0.97 9.31 21.77
N PHE A 307 1.97 10.11 22.09
CA PHE A 307 3.34 9.63 22.17
C PHE A 307 3.57 8.69 23.36
N TRP A 308 4.57 7.83 23.23
CA TRP A 308 5.16 7.14 24.37
C TRP A 308 5.81 8.15 25.33
N SER A 309 5.91 7.79 26.61
CA SER A 309 6.58 8.65 27.61
C SER A 309 8.07 8.87 27.31
N ASP A 310 8.70 7.95 26.58
CA ASP A 310 10.09 8.00 26.13
C ASP A 310 10.24 8.48 24.66
N ALA A 311 9.19 9.05 24.06
CA ALA A 311 9.21 9.41 22.64
C ALA A 311 10.35 10.35 22.24
N THR A 312 10.77 11.26 23.12
CA THR A 312 11.95 12.11 22.90
C THR A 312 13.22 11.28 22.70
N GLN A 313 13.38 10.19 23.44
CA GLN A 313 14.52 9.27 23.29
C GLN A 313 14.39 8.44 22.01
N ARG A 314 13.19 7.96 21.70
CA ARG A 314 12.89 7.21 20.46
C ARG A 314 13.22 8.00 19.20
N ARG A 315 12.91 9.30 19.19
CA ARG A 315 13.16 10.22 18.05
C ARG A 315 14.59 10.74 17.97
N LYS A 316 15.44 10.49 18.98
CA LYS A 316 16.82 10.99 18.98
C LYS A 316 17.73 10.04 18.18
N PHE A 317 18.61 10.60 17.35
CA PHE A 317 19.67 9.82 16.72
C PHE A 317 20.63 9.25 17.77
N GLN A 318 20.96 7.97 17.62
CA GLN A 318 21.78 7.19 18.56
C GLN A 318 23.09 6.76 17.90
N ASP A 319 23.95 6.04 18.61
CA ASP A 319 25.29 5.71 18.10
C ASP A 319 25.24 4.75 16.90
N SER A 320 24.23 3.88 16.83
CA SER A 320 23.97 3.00 15.70
C SER A 320 22.71 3.42 14.93
N ARG A 321 22.68 3.04 13.65
CA ARG A 321 21.45 3.02 12.84
C ARG A 321 20.44 2.08 13.52
N ARG A 322 19.15 2.43 13.46
CA ARG A 322 18.06 1.61 13.99
C ARG A 322 16.99 1.42 12.94
N GLU A 323 16.57 0.19 12.74
CA GLU A 323 15.39 -0.15 11.95
C GLU A 323 14.30 -0.66 12.87
N PHE A 324 13.06 -0.28 12.60
CA PHE A 324 11.91 -0.61 13.45
C PHE A 324 11.76 -2.13 13.63
N LYS A 325 12.02 -2.89 12.56
CA LYS A 325 11.93 -4.36 12.55
C LYS A 325 12.87 -5.03 13.57
N ASP A 326 13.98 -4.37 13.91
CA ASP A 326 15.03 -4.91 14.77
C ASP A 326 14.89 -4.41 16.22
N THR A 327 14.59 -3.12 16.40
CA THR A 327 14.63 -2.48 17.73
C THR A 327 13.25 -2.22 18.33
N GLU A 328 12.20 -2.14 17.51
CA GLU A 328 10.82 -1.80 17.89
C GLU A 328 10.69 -0.47 18.68
N ASP A 329 11.72 0.38 18.61
CA ASP A 329 11.86 1.58 19.45
C ASP A 329 11.94 2.90 18.66
N THR A 330 11.69 2.86 17.35
CA THR A 330 11.76 4.05 16.50
C THR A 330 10.45 4.85 16.47
N PHE A 331 9.30 4.20 16.68
CA PHE A 331 8.00 4.88 16.62
C PHE A 331 7.68 5.66 17.90
N ALA A 332 7.42 6.97 17.75
CA ALA A 332 7.02 7.84 18.84
C ALA A 332 5.55 7.66 19.24
N CYS A 333 4.65 7.44 18.28
CA CYS A 333 3.22 7.35 18.52
C CYS A 333 2.81 5.97 19.03
N ARG A 334 2.35 5.88 20.29
CA ARG A 334 1.91 4.62 20.92
C ARG A 334 0.69 4.01 20.23
N PHE A 335 -0.16 4.86 19.65
CA PHE A 335 -1.36 4.41 18.95
C PHE A 335 -1.00 3.75 17.61
N TYR A 336 -0.20 4.44 16.79
CA TYR A 336 0.28 3.88 15.53
C TYR A 336 1.11 2.62 15.76
N HIS A 337 2.03 2.68 16.73
CA HIS A 337 2.83 1.53 17.15
C HIS A 337 1.96 0.30 17.40
N ARG A 338 0.89 0.41 18.19
CA ARG A 338 -0.02 -0.72 18.45
C ARG A 338 -0.64 -1.35 17.19
N LEU A 339 -0.93 -0.55 16.17
CA LEU A 339 -1.48 -1.06 14.90
C LEU A 339 -0.37 -1.73 14.07
N ALA A 340 0.81 -1.12 14.06
CA ALA A 340 1.91 -1.41 13.15
C ALA A 340 2.96 -2.42 13.67
N SER A 341 3.07 -2.67 14.98
CA SER A 341 4.18 -3.47 15.55
C SER A 341 4.33 -4.85 14.95
N HIS A 342 3.22 -5.49 14.56
CA HIS A 342 3.21 -6.82 13.93
C HIS A 342 2.79 -6.76 12.46
N SER A 343 2.84 -5.58 11.84
CA SER A 343 2.53 -5.42 10.43
C SER A 343 3.71 -5.91 9.58
N PRO A 344 3.56 -6.92 8.73
CA PRO A 344 4.62 -7.30 7.81
C PRO A 344 5.02 -6.13 6.91
N CYS A 345 4.09 -5.25 6.53
CA CYS A 345 4.38 -4.09 5.71
C CYS A 345 5.28 -3.03 6.39
N GLU A 346 5.41 -3.05 7.72
CA GLU A 346 6.29 -2.16 8.49
C GLU A 346 7.61 -2.83 8.91
N ARG A 347 7.68 -4.15 8.80
CA ARG A 347 8.83 -4.96 9.20
C ARG A 347 9.62 -5.50 8.00
N ALA A 348 8.95 -5.76 6.89
CA ALA A 348 9.57 -6.15 5.64
C ALA A 348 10.47 -5.01 5.15
N GLY A 349 11.75 -5.32 4.96
CA GLY A 349 12.66 -4.39 4.31
C GLY A 349 12.23 -4.21 2.85
N ARG A 350 12.41 -3.01 2.29
CA ARG A 350 12.35 -2.84 0.83
C ARG A 350 13.39 -3.80 0.23
N PRO A 351 13.06 -4.62 -0.79
CA PRO A 351 14.07 -5.43 -1.44
C PRO A 351 15.21 -4.52 -1.86
N ALA A 352 16.45 -4.83 -1.47
CA ALA A 352 17.58 -4.04 -1.91
C ALA A 352 17.59 -4.01 -3.45
N ALA A 353 17.99 -2.89 -4.06
CA ALA A 353 18.26 -2.87 -5.50
C ALA A 353 19.35 -3.93 -5.79
N GLY A 354 18.95 -5.11 -6.27
CA GLY A 354 19.81 -6.29 -6.43
C GLY A 354 19.37 -7.58 -5.68
N GLU A 355 18.35 -7.55 -4.83
CA GLU A 355 17.71 -8.76 -4.26
C GLU A 355 16.64 -9.36 -5.20
N GLY A 356 16.43 -8.73 -6.34
CA GLY A 356 15.57 -9.18 -7.40
C GLY A 356 16.30 -9.92 -8.52
N TRP A 357 15.56 -10.45 -9.47
CA TRP A 357 16.14 -11.01 -10.69
C TRP A 357 16.33 -9.89 -11.71
N ILE A 358 17.58 -9.66 -12.13
CA ILE A 358 17.87 -8.80 -13.28
C ILE A 358 17.85 -9.68 -14.53
N ILE A 359 16.86 -9.48 -15.38
CA ILE A 359 16.80 -10.12 -16.70
C ILE A 359 17.22 -9.10 -17.73
N ARG A 360 18.26 -9.44 -18.50
CA ARG A 360 18.79 -8.58 -19.56
C ARG A 360 18.37 -9.12 -20.91
N VAL A 361 17.80 -8.26 -21.75
CA VAL A 361 17.43 -8.60 -23.13
C VAL A 361 17.99 -7.56 -24.08
N GLU A 362 18.36 -7.96 -25.30
CA GLU A 362 18.93 -7.04 -26.30
C GLU A 362 17.90 -5.99 -26.72
N SER A 363 18.28 -4.71 -26.71
CA SER A 363 17.37 -3.57 -26.85
C SER A 363 16.86 -3.38 -28.29
N ALA A 364 17.58 -3.91 -29.29
CA ALA A 364 17.32 -3.66 -30.70
C ALA A 364 15.97 -4.23 -31.23
N GLU A 365 15.29 -5.05 -30.43
CA GLU A 365 14.05 -5.75 -30.84
C GLU A 365 12.81 -5.38 -30.01
N PHE A 366 12.91 -4.44 -29.07
CA PHE A 366 11.82 -4.11 -28.13
C PHE A 366 11.12 -2.78 -28.44
N GLU A 367 9.80 -2.84 -28.57
CA GLU A 367 8.89 -1.70 -28.51
C GLU A 367 8.45 -1.44 -27.04
N PRO A 368 7.97 -0.23 -26.68
CA PRO A 368 7.61 0.11 -25.30
C PRO A 368 6.61 -0.83 -24.60
N ASP A 369 5.71 -1.44 -25.39
CA ASP A 369 4.66 -2.36 -24.93
C ASP A 369 5.12 -3.83 -24.86
N ASP A 370 6.30 -4.15 -25.39
CA ASP A 370 6.90 -5.47 -25.27
C ASP A 370 7.28 -5.74 -23.81
N ALA A 371 7.28 -7.00 -23.40
CA ALA A 371 7.41 -7.34 -21.99
C ALA A 371 8.29 -8.56 -21.73
N VAL A 372 8.86 -8.62 -20.55
CA VAL A 372 9.47 -9.83 -19.99
C VAL A 372 8.56 -10.34 -18.88
N VAL A 373 8.31 -11.64 -18.86
CA VAL A 373 7.51 -12.33 -17.84
C VAL A 373 8.42 -13.30 -17.10
N LEU A 374 8.44 -13.23 -15.77
CA LEU A 374 9.07 -14.19 -14.89
C LEU A 374 7.98 -14.93 -14.13
N GLU A 375 7.89 -16.25 -14.30
CA GLU A 375 6.85 -17.06 -13.66
C GLU A 375 7.37 -18.39 -13.10
N SER A 376 6.76 -18.85 -12.00
CA SER A 376 6.92 -20.19 -11.45
C SER A 376 5.53 -20.79 -11.23
N PRO A 377 5.02 -21.59 -12.19
CA PRO A 377 3.67 -22.15 -12.11
C PRO A 377 3.44 -23.07 -10.89
N SER A 378 4.48 -23.79 -10.45
CA SER A 378 4.44 -24.64 -9.25
C SER A 378 4.33 -23.85 -7.95
N LEU A 379 4.82 -22.61 -7.94
CA LEU A 379 4.83 -21.71 -6.78
C LEU A 379 3.75 -20.62 -6.86
N GLY A 380 2.97 -20.55 -7.95
CA GLY A 380 1.97 -19.51 -8.15
C GLY A 380 2.54 -18.10 -8.33
N TYR A 381 3.83 -17.97 -8.62
CA TYR A 381 4.52 -16.69 -8.80
C TYR A 381 4.48 -16.27 -10.27
N ARG A 382 4.08 -15.03 -10.58
CA ARG A 382 4.15 -14.47 -11.94
C ARG A 382 4.24 -12.95 -11.91
N HIS A 383 5.27 -12.41 -12.53
CA HIS A 383 5.44 -10.97 -12.75
C HIS A 383 5.73 -10.69 -14.22
N SER A 384 5.23 -9.56 -14.71
CA SER A 384 5.44 -9.08 -16.08
C SER A 384 5.89 -7.63 -16.03
N LEU A 385 6.99 -7.30 -16.69
CA LEU A 385 7.56 -5.96 -16.78
C LEU A 385 7.67 -5.56 -18.24
N THR A 386 7.11 -4.41 -18.61
CA THR A 386 7.20 -3.88 -19.99
C THR A 386 8.54 -3.17 -20.23
N ALA A 387 8.91 -3.01 -21.50
CA ALA A 387 10.12 -2.29 -21.89
C ALA A 387 10.10 -0.84 -21.43
N ALA A 388 8.91 -0.23 -21.31
CA ALA A 388 8.72 1.11 -20.79
C ALA A 388 9.27 1.33 -19.36
N VAL A 389 9.40 0.27 -18.56
CA VAL A 389 9.94 0.33 -17.19
C VAL A 389 11.35 -0.27 -17.06
N ALA A 390 11.93 -0.76 -18.15
CA ALA A 390 13.28 -1.31 -18.17
C ALA A 390 14.34 -0.20 -18.16
N THR A 391 15.52 -0.50 -17.63
CA THR A 391 16.66 0.42 -17.67
C THR A 391 17.53 0.08 -18.88
N SER A 392 17.92 1.08 -19.68
CA SER A 392 18.86 0.85 -20.79
C SER A 392 20.29 0.79 -20.27
N ASP A 393 21.01 -0.29 -20.59
CA ASP A 393 22.45 -0.48 -20.37
C ASP A 393 23.13 -0.85 -21.70
N GLY A 394 23.44 0.18 -22.50
CA GLY A 394 24.03 0.02 -23.82
C GLY A 394 23.09 -0.71 -24.79
N ASP A 395 23.53 -1.86 -25.28
CA ASP A 395 22.77 -2.71 -26.21
C ASP A 395 21.70 -3.56 -25.51
N PHE A 396 21.48 -3.38 -24.20
CA PHE A 396 20.55 -4.18 -23.41
C PHE A 396 19.49 -3.33 -22.69
N LEU A 397 18.32 -3.94 -22.49
CA LEU A 397 17.30 -3.55 -21.54
C LEU A 397 17.40 -4.45 -20.30
N GLU A 398 17.48 -3.84 -19.12
CA GLU A 398 17.49 -4.52 -17.83
C GLU A 398 16.11 -4.43 -17.16
N PHE A 399 15.53 -5.59 -16.90
CA PHE A 399 14.25 -5.77 -16.24
C PHE A 399 14.48 -6.26 -14.81
N ASN A 400 14.07 -5.45 -13.83
CA ASN A 400 14.28 -5.72 -12.41
C ASN A 400 13.03 -6.36 -11.78
N PHE A 401 13.01 -7.69 -11.70
CA PHE A 401 11.92 -8.43 -11.05
C PHE A 401 12.14 -8.49 -9.54
N PRO A 402 11.08 -8.47 -8.72
CA PRO A 402 11.23 -8.71 -7.29
C PRO A 402 11.79 -10.12 -7.01
N PRO A 403 12.36 -10.38 -5.82
CA PRO A 403 12.69 -11.75 -5.41
C PRO A 403 11.47 -12.65 -5.49
N GLY A 404 11.69 -13.92 -5.82
CA GLY A 404 10.67 -14.96 -5.77
C GLY A 404 11.07 -16.07 -4.80
N PRO A 405 10.11 -16.91 -4.33
CA PRO A 405 10.40 -18.09 -3.51
C PRO A 405 11.42 -19.05 -4.18
N GLU A 406 12.13 -19.84 -3.39
CA GLU A 406 13.11 -20.79 -3.93
C GLU A 406 12.42 -21.87 -4.78
N GLY A 407 12.84 -22.01 -6.05
CA GLY A 407 12.34 -23.03 -6.98
C GLY A 407 12.58 -22.68 -8.45
N ASP A 408 11.91 -23.40 -9.35
CA ASP A 408 12.12 -23.24 -10.79
C ASP A 408 11.29 -22.09 -11.36
N TYR A 409 11.94 -21.28 -12.21
CA TYR A 409 11.32 -20.16 -12.91
C TYR A 409 11.44 -20.32 -14.42
N VAL A 410 10.43 -19.83 -15.12
CA VAL A 410 10.38 -19.67 -16.57
C VAL A 410 10.41 -18.19 -16.89
N VAL A 411 11.32 -17.81 -17.79
CA VAL A 411 11.37 -16.48 -18.37
C VAL A 411 10.77 -16.54 -19.76
N SER A 412 9.78 -15.69 -20.02
CA SER A 412 9.20 -15.50 -21.35
C SER A 412 9.37 -14.05 -21.78
N VAL A 413 9.55 -13.84 -23.09
CA VAL A 413 9.59 -12.52 -23.71
C VAL A 413 8.36 -12.39 -24.60
N ILE A 414 7.62 -11.30 -24.46
CA ILE A 414 6.46 -10.95 -25.28
C ILE A 414 6.91 -9.86 -26.26
N LEU A 415 6.93 -10.18 -27.56
CA LEU A 415 7.22 -9.24 -28.63
C LEU A 415 5.99 -9.09 -29.51
N SER A 416 5.47 -7.87 -29.65
CA SER A 416 4.27 -7.56 -30.43
C SER A 416 3.08 -8.49 -30.11
N GLY A 417 2.90 -8.82 -28.83
CA GLY A 417 1.84 -9.71 -28.34
C GLY A 417 2.08 -11.22 -28.53
N VAL A 418 3.22 -11.62 -29.09
CA VAL A 418 3.60 -13.04 -29.24
C VAL A 418 4.58 -13.42 -28.13
N SER A 419 4.28 -14.50 -27.40
CA SER A 419 5.11 -14.98 -26.30
C SER A 419 6.14 -16.02 -26.78
N TYR A 420 7.40 -15.79 -26.42
CA TYR A 420 8.54 -16.66 -26.67
C TYR A 420 9.16 -17.08 -25.34
N ILE A 421 9.37 -18.38 -25.14
CA ILE A 421 10.08 -18.87 -23.96
C ILE A 421 11.58 -18.64 -24.18
N ALA A 422 12.23 -17.90 -23.28
CA ALA A 422 13.67 -17.68 -23.33
C ALA A 422 14.41 -18.95 -22.89
N TRP A 423 15.23 -19.53 -23.77
CA TRP A 423 15.97 -20.76 -23.47
C TRP A 423 17.35 -20.48 -22.83
N ARG A 424 17.46 -20.69 -21.51
CA ARG A 424 18.58 -21.39 -20.84
C ARG A 424 18.29 -21.49 -19.34
N GLY A 425 18.37 -22.71 -18.81
CA GLY A 425 18.26 -22.99 -17.37
C GLY A 425 19.34 -22.24 -16.57
N LEU A 426 18.91 -21.41 -15.64
CA LEU A 426 19.76 -20.81 -14.61
C LEU A 426 19.96 -21.84 -13.49
N HIS A 427 21.19 -22.30 -13.31
CA HIS A 427 21.64 -22.89 -12.05
C HIS A 427 22.55 -21.86 -11.37
N LEU A 428 22.18 -21.45 -10.15
CA LEU A 428 22.99 -20.62 -9.26
C LEU A 428 23.85 -21.54 -8.35
N PRO A 429 24.98 -21.05 -7.81
CA PRO A 429 25.97 -21.90 -7.16
C PRO A 429 25.48 -22.31 -5.77
N SER A 430 25.19 -23.59 -5.58
CA SER A 430 25.36 -24.23 -4.27
C SER A 430 25.76 -25.70 -4.43
N ASP A 431 27.03 -25.96 -4.14
CA ASP A 431 27.63 -27.18 -3.62
C ASP A 431 27.03 -28.55 -4.05
N ASP A 432 27.32 -28.95 -5.28
CA ASP A 432 27.77 -30.29 -5.74
C ASP A 432 27.41 -31.55 -4.91
N LYS A 433 26.15 -31.72 -4.47
CA LYS A 433 25.60 -32.99 -3.95
C LYS A 433 24.13 -33.15 -4.32
N GLY A 434 23.87 -33.92 -5.38
CA GLY A 434 22.54 -34.43 -5.66
C GLY A 434 22.03 -35.36 -4.56
N VAL A 435 20.75 -35.25 -4.23
CA VAL A 435 20.04 -36.19 -3.33
C VAL A 435 18.93 -36.86 -4.14
N GLN A 436 18.91 -38.20 -4.15
CA GLN A 436 17.83 -38.99 -4.75
C GLN A 436 16.53 -38.88 -3.94
N PRO A 437 15.36 -38.93 -4.59
CA PRO A 437 14.07 -38.86 -3.90
C PRO A 437 13.83 -40.11 -3.03
N PRO A 438 13.19 -39.98 -1.86
CA PRO A 438 12.71 -41.13 -1.11
C PRO A 438 11.43 -41.71 -1.73
N ASP A 439 11.34 -43.04 -1.76
CA ASP A 439 10.12 -43.77 -2.09
C ASP A 439 9.03 -43.54 -1.03
N ILE A 440 7.82 -43.23 -1.49
CA ILE A 440 6.63 -43.08 -0.65
C ILE A 440 5.87 -44.40 -0.68
N ASP A 441 5.82 -45.07 0.47
CA ASP A 441 4.99 -46.26 0.69
C ASP A 441 3.75 -45.87 1.50
N TYR A 442 2.56 -46.16 0.95
CA TYR A 442 1.29 -45.94 1.64
C TYR A 442 0.93 -47.20 2.43
N ALA A 443 0.80 -47.07 3.75
CA ALA A 443 0.19 -48.11 4.57
C ALA A 443 -1.29 -47.80 4.82
N ALA A 444 -2.07 -48.86 4.74
CA ALA A 444 -3.52 -48.91 4.87
C ALA A 444 -3.96 -49.16 6.32
N ASP A 445 -5.21 -48.77 6.60
CA ASP A 445 -6.15 -49.35 7.57
C ASP A 445 -6.19 -48.81 9.02
N ALA A 446 -7.35 -48.19 9.32
CA ALA A 446 -8.19 -48.26 10.55
C ALA A 446 -7.63 -47.71 11.89
N GLU A 447 -8.38 -47.08 12.82
CA GLU A 447 -9.82 -46.94 13.11
C GLU A 447 -9.99 -45.80 14.17
N GLU A 448 -11.11 -45.06 14.17
CA GLU A 448 -11.62 -44.27 15.32
C GLU A 448 -12.53 -45.18 16.19
N PRO A 449 -12.61 -45.05 17.54
CA PRO A 449 -13.44 -43.98 18.14
C PRO A 449 -13.14 -43.55 19.61
N ASN A 450 -13.65 -42.38 20.03
CA ASN A 450 -14.40 -42.25 21.29
C ASN A 450 -15.19 -40.91 21.42
N VAL A 451 -16.51 -41.04 21.18
CA VAL A 451 -17.67 -40.53 21.92
C VAL A 451 -17.47 -39.31 22.85
N TYR A 452 -17.96 -38.14 22.41
CA TYR A 452 -18.53 -37.14 23.32
C TYR A 452 -20.06 -37.25 23.33
N SER A 453 -20.63 -37.15 24.53
CA SER A 453 -22.05 -37.26 24.83
C SER A 453 -22.91 -36.22 24.11
N GLN A 454 -24.02 -36.67 23.55
CA GLN A 454 -25.08 -35.85 22.98
C GLN A 454 -25.78 -35.02 24.06
N PHE A 455 -25.97 -33.73 23.77
CA PHE A 455 -27.08 -32.93 24.29
C PHE A 455 -27.91 -32.53 23.07
N GLU A 456 -29.20 -32.85 23.06
CA GLU A 456 -30.13 -32.27 22.08
C GLU A 456 -30.59 -30.89 22.56
N PRO A 457 -30.76 -29.92 21.65
CA PRO A 457 -31.02 -28.54 21.98
C PRO A 457 -32.51 -28.30 22.28
N ASP A 458 -32.81 -27.66 23.40
CA ASP A 458 -34.06 -26.93 23.55
C ASP A 458 -34.01 -25.70 22.65
N GLY A 459 -34.59 -25.83 21.45
CA GLY A 459 -35.13 -24.74 20.64
C GLY A 459 -34.37 -23.41 20.65
N GLU A 460 -33.10 -23.41 20.26
CA GLU A 460 -32.37 -22.16 20.03
C GLU A 460 -32.81 -21.55 18.70
N ARG A 461 -33.33 -20.31 18.75
CA ARG A 461 -33.23 -19.44 17.57
C ARG A 461 -31.75 -19.27 17.28
N GLU A 462 -31.29 -19.81 16.17
CA GLU A 462 -29.96 -19.55 15.63
C GLU A 462 -29.76 -18.03 15.57
N VAL A 463 -28.99 -17.48 16.50
CA VAL A 463 -28.56 -16.09 16.44
C VAL A 463 -27.47 -16.06 15.39
N ILE A 464 -27.87 -15.97 14.13
CA ILE A 464 -26.94 -15.79 13.03
C ILE A 464 -26.16 -14.50 13.31
N PRO A 465 -24.83 -14.57 13.54
CA PRO A 465 -24.04 -13.42 13.91
C PRO A 465 -24.17 -12.31 12.87
N ARG A 466 -24.35 -11.07 13.32
CA ARG A 466 -24.24 -9.92 12.44
C ARG A 466 -22.77 -9.70 12.08
N ILE A 467 -22.31 -10.27 10.97
CA ILE A 467 -20.94 -10.08 10.48
C ILE A 467 -20.75 -8.65 9.95
N CYS A 468 -21.83 -7.98 9.52
CA CYS A 468 -21.77 -6.77 8.71
C CYS A 468 -22.46 -5.54 9.35
N SER A 469 -22.86 -5.60 10.63
CA SER A 469 -23.61 -4.51 11.32
C SER A 469 -22.74 -3.71 12.28
#